data_AF-A0A2V9NSY7-F1
#
_entry.id   AF-A0A2V9NSY7-F1
#
_cell.length_a   1.000
_cell.length_b   1.000
_cell.length_c   1.000
_cell.angle_alpha   90.00
_cell.angle_beta   90.00
_cell.angle_gamma   90.00
#
_symmetry.space_group_name_H-M   'P 1'
#
loop_
_entity.id
_entity.type
_entity.pdbx_description
1 polymer ?
#
loop_
_entity_poly.entity_id
_entity_poly.type
_entity_poly.pdbx_seq_one_letter_code
_entity_poly.pdbx_strand_id
1 'polypeptide(L)'
;MRFEQFTIFQPAESRGDMSFGGDFTDNPAAPTTGSSSFTGGAFATFLLGIPDGGDISSLHNIDYHRQIYAGYAEDDWKATDRLTLNLGLRYEVFSTIKEHNNELATFDFNSLSLVVPKGQDMPLTPFLASLLPIQRNASRGLISPDRNNFAPRIGFAYRVTNKLVMRAGYGIFYGGQENGPFSNPSPGFNPPFYLQQTFQQTNCFDSSANPAQEDCSIPNLSVLANGYPASSLSDPNNPQFYSLSPKLRTPYNQQWHFGPQYQLPGDTVLEASYAGSRGLKLYGFYNGNEAAPIA
;
A
#
# COMPACT_ATOMS: atom_id res chain seq x y z
N MET A 1 10.77 24.55 -2.87
CA MET A 1 9.49 24.02 -2.38
C MET A 1 8.74 23.44 -3.57
N ARG A 2 8.22 22.21 -3.47
CA ARG A 2 7.41 21.56 -4.51
C ARG A 2 6.04 21.21 -3.94
N PHE A 3 5.00 21.38 -4.74
CA PHE A 3 3.64 20.91 -4.44
C PHE A 3 3.38 19.62 -5.18
N GLU A 4 2.71 18.68 -4.52
CA GLU A 4 2.23 17.46 -5.13
C GLU A 4 0.76 17.30 -4.82
N GLN A 5 -0.01 16.96 -5.85
CA GLN A 5 -1.42 16.67 -5.79
C GLN A 5 -1.66 15.41 -6.62
N PHE A 6 -2.49 14.52 -6.11
CA PHE A 6 -2.90 13.33 -6.82
C PHE A 6 -4.28 12.91 -6.34
N THR A 7 -5.14 12.59 -7.30
CA THR A 7 -6.52 12.20 -7.05
C THR A 7 -6.66 10.72 -7.32
N ILE A 8 -7.37 10.02 -6.45
CA ILE A 8 -7.78 8.65 -6.69
C ILE A 8 -9.21 8.69 -7.22
N PHE A 9 -9.34 8.50 -8.54
CA PHE A 9 -10.63 8.35 -9.23
C PHE A 9 -10.77 6.88 -9.69
N GLN A 10 -10.63 5.97 -8.73
CA GLN A 10 -10.81 4.53 -8.96
C GLN A 10 -11.59 3.98 -7.76
N PRO A 11 -12.91 4.19 -7.70
CA PRO A 11 -13.70 3.43 -6.78
C PRO A 11 -13.71 1.99 -7.27
N ALA A 12 -13.30 1.06 -6.41
CA ALA A 12 -12.97 -0.28 -6.87
C ALA A 12 -14.24 -1.05 -7.33
N GLU A 13 -15.41 -0.78 -6.72
CA GLU A 13 -16.66 -1.53 -6.96
C GLU A 13 -17.93 -0.64 -6.86
N SER A 14 -17.97 0.55 -7.48
CA SER A 14 -19.15 1.44 -7.39
C SER A 14 -20.46 0.90 -7.96
N ARG A 15 -20.38 -0.10 -8.83
CA ARG A 15 -21.53 -0.85 -9.34
C ARG A 15 -21.61 -2.25 -8.75
N GLY A 16 -20.69 -2.55 -7.83
CA GLY A 16 -20.36 -3.86 -7.33
C GLY A 16 -19.74 -4.79 -8.36
N ASP A 17 -19.19 -5.89 -7.86
CA ASP A 17 -18.87 -7.10 -8.60
C ASP A 17 -19.39 -8.34 -7.87
N MET A 18 -19.80 -9.35 -8.63
CA MET A 18 -20.23 -10.64 -8.08
C MET A 18 -19.34 -11.72 -8.66
N SER A 19 -18.86 -12.61 -7.79
CA SER A 19 -18.10 -13.79 -8.18
C SER A 19 -19.01 -15.01 -8.29
N PHE A 20 -18.54 -15.98 -9.08
CA PHE A 20 -19.18 -17.28 -9.25
C PHE A 20 -18.10 -18.36 -9.33
N GLY A 21 -18.07 -19.24 -8.33
CA GLY A 21 -17.10 -20.32 -8.19
C GLY A 21 -17.66 -21.69 -8.57
N GLY A 22 -16.83 -22.72 -8.39
CA GLY A 22 -17.21 -24.10 -8.65
C GLY A 22 -17.88 -24.80 -7.46
N ASP A 23 -18.06 -24.11 -6.34
CA ASP A 23 -18.56 -24.61 -5.06
C ASP A 23 -20.02 -25.10 -5.15
N PHE A 24 -20.92 -24.32 -5.73
CA PHE A 24 -22.35 -24.68 -5.82
C PHE A 24 -22.68 -25.77 -6.84
N THR A 25 -21.73 -26.10 -7.72
CA THR A 25 -21.90 -27.14 -8.75
C THR A 25 -20.90 -28.29 -8.59
N ASP A 26 -20.28 -28.39 -7.42
CA ASP A 26 -19.34 -29.45 -7.09
C ASP A 26 -20.01 -30.83 -7.09
N ASN A 27 -19.22 -31.89 -7.29
CA ASN A 27 -19.73 -33.25 -7.28
C ASN A 27 -20.28 -33.61 -5.89
N PRO A 28 -21.60 -33.81 -5.75
CA PRO A 28 -22.21 -34.09 -4.44
C PRO A 28 -21.76 -35.44 -3.84
N ALA A 29 -21.22 -36.34 -4.66
CA ALA A 29 -20.71 -37.65 -4.21
C ALA A 29 -19.24 -37.63 -3.76
N ALA A 30 -18.48 -36.57 -4.09
CA ALA A 30 -17.08 -36.40 -3.71
C ALA A 30 -16.73 -34.90 -3.57
N PRO A 31 -17.35 -34.21 -2.60
CA PRO A 31 -17.16 -32.77 -2.41
C PRO A 31 -15.71 -32.46 -2.01
N THR A 32 -15.18 -31.41 -2.60
CA THR A 32 -13.82 -30.94 -2.36
C THR A 32 -13.78 -30.02 -1.15
N THR A 33 -12.96 -30.34 -0.15
CA THR A 33 -12.72 -29.48 1.02
C THR A 33 -11.56 -28.55 0.81
N GLY A 34 -11.72 -27.29 1.22
CA GLY A 34 -10.61 -26.40 1.58
C GLY A 34 -9.52 -26.21 0.52
N SER A 35 -9.82 -26.43 -0.76
CA SER A 35 -8.86 -26.27 -1.85
C SER A 35 -9.52 -25.54 -3.01
N SER A 36 -8.74 -24.72 -3.71
CA SER A 36 -9.10 -23.98 -4.92
C SER A 36 -9.38 -24.88 -6.14
N SER A 37 -9.84 -26.12 -5.92
CA SER A 37 -9.99 -27.17 -6.92
C SER A 37 -11.34 -27.87 -6.76
N PHE A 38 -12.42 -27.09 -6.85
CA PHE A 38 -13.77 -27.63 -6.98
C PHE A 38 -13.91 -28.42 -8.29
N THR A 39 -14.66 -29.52 -8.27
CA THR A 39 -14.99 -30.29 -9.50
C THR A 39 -16.17 -29.67 -10.26
N GLY A 40 -16.86 -28.70 -9.65
CA GLY A 40 -17.90 -27.89 -10.28
C GLY A 40 -17.36 -26.81 -11.22
N GLY A 41 -18.28 -26.06 -11.83
CA GLY A 41 -17.97 -25.08 -12.85
C GLY A 41 -18.56 -23.70 -12.56
N ALA A 42 -17.70 -22.68 -12.53
CA ALA A 42 -18.08 -21.26 -12.36
C ALA A 42 -19.20 -20.81 -13.31
N PHE A 43 -19.16 -21.24 -14.57
CA PHE A 43 -20.21 -20.89 -15.54
C PHE A 43 -21.55 -21.56 -15.22
N ALA A 44 -21.55 -22.78 -14.67
CA ALA A 44 -22.78 -23.44 -14.25
C ALA A 44 -23.38 -22.75 -13.02
N THR A 45 -22.55 -22.39 -12.04
CA THR A 45 -22.95 -21.57 -10.88
C THR A 45 -23.52 -20.21 -11.30
N PHE A 46 -22.91 -19.56 -12.29
CA PHE A 46 -23.44 -18.34 -12.90
C PHE A 46 -24.81 -18.55 -13.57
N LEU A 47 -25.01 -19.64 -14.32
CA LEU A 47 -26.30 -19.97 -14.93
C LEU A 47 -27.40 -20.27 -13.90
N LEU A 48 -27.03 -20.81 -12.73
CA LEU A 48 -27.93 -20.94 -11.57
C LEU A 48 -28.24 -19.59 -10.93
N GLY A 49 -27.41 -18.58 -11.18
CA GLY A 49 -27.56 -17.22 -10.64
C GLY A 49 -27.29 -17.16 -9.14
N ILE A 50 -26.39 -18.00 -8.61
CA ILE A 50 -26.05 -18.06 -7.19
C ILE A 50 -24.62 -17.51 -7.03
N PRO A 51 -24.44 -16.26 -6.55
CA PRO A 51 -23.10 -15.70 -6.30
C PRO A 51 -22.42 -16.40 -5.12
N ASP A 52 -21.10 -16.57 -5.21
CA ASP A 52 -20.25 -17.11 -4.11
C ASP A 52 -19.41 -16.02 -3.42
N GLY A 53 -19.54 -14.78 -3.88
CA GLY A 53 -18.87 -13.61 -3.33
C GLY A 53 -19.24 -12.34 -4.08
N GLY A 54 -18.78 -11.23 -3.55
CA GLY A 54 -18.86 -9.95 -4.23
C GLY A 54 -18.56 -8.77 -3.33
N ASP A 55 -18.27 -7.65 -3.93
CA ASP A 55 -18.02 -6.40 -3.23
C ASP A 55 -18.90 -5.29 -3.80
N ILE A 56 -19.27 -4.32 -2.97
CA ILE A 56 -19.87 -3.07 -3.42
C ILE A 56 -19.37 -1.93 -2.56
N SER A 57 -19.09 -0.80 -3.22
CA SER A 57 -18.56 0.38 -2.56
C SER A 57 -19.24 1.67 -3.00
N SER A 58 -19.23 2.66 -2.11
CA SER A 58 -19.72 4.01 -2.40
C SER A 58 -18.80 4.76 -3.36
N LEU A 59 -19.34 5.74 -4.06
CA LEU A 59 -18.53 6.70 -4.82
C LEU A 59 -17.93 7.74 -3.87
N HIS A 60 -16.61 7.69 -3.69
CA HIS A 60 -15.86 8.70 -2.94
C HIS A 60 -14.57 9.04 -3.69
N ASN A 61 -14.40 10.31 -4.04
CA ASN A 61 -13.17 10.80 -4.65
C ASN A 61 -12.22 11.23 -3.54
N ILE A 62 -10.96 10.82 -3.65
CA ILE A 62 -9.95 11.15 -2.64
C ILE A 62 -8.92 12.08 -3.28
N ASP A 63 -8.85 13.30 -2.79
CA ASP A 63 -7.96 14.34 -3.31
C ASP A 63 -6.80 14.59 -2.35
N TYR A 64 -5.68 13.93 -2.61
CA TYR A 64 -4.49 14.03 -1.78
C TYR A 64 -3.55 15.13 -2.23
N HIS A 65 -2.93 15.79 -1.25
CA HIS A 65 -1.91 16.79 -1.49
C HIS A 65 -0.83 16.82 -0.41
N ARG A 66 0.38 17.26 -0.78
CA ARG A 66 1.47 17.55 0.16
C ARG A 66 2.44 18.60 -0.37
N GLN A 67 3.29 19.10 0.52
CA GLN A 67 4.39 20.00 0.20
C GLN A 67 5.72 19.32 0.52
N ILE A 68 6.69 19.53 -0.35
CA ILE A 68 8.04 19.01 -0.19
C ILE A 68 9.04 20.16 -0.14
N TYR A 69 9.89 20.10 0.87
CA TYR A 69 10.97 21.04 1.07
C TYR A 69 12.28 20.30 0.88
N ALA A 70 13.20 20.90 0.14
CA ALA A 70 14.53 20.34 -0.03
C ALA A 70 15.55 21.45 -0.16
N GLY A 71 16.73 21.22 0.41
CA GLY A 71 17.93 22.03 0.23
C GLY A 71 19.09 21.11 -0.13
N TYR A 72 20.02 21.59 -0.95
CA TYR A 72 21.22 20.84 -1.30
C TYR A 72 22.44 21.77 -1.30
N ALA A 73 23.58 21.19 -0.96
CA ALA A 73 24.90 21.80 -1.12
C ALA A 73 25.83 20.71 -1.66
N GLU A 74 26.70 21.10 -2.59
CA GLU A 74 27.65 20.20 -3.23
C GLU A 74 28.96 20.95 -3.49
N ASP A 75 30.08 20.25 -3.31
CA ASP A 75 31.41 20.76 -3.55
C ASP A 75 32.31 19.69 -4.18
N ASP A 76 33.09 20.12 -5.16
CA ASP A 76 34.09 19.30 -5.87
C ASP A 76 35.48 19.75 -5.46
N TRP A 77 36.01 19.11 -4.43
CA TRP A 77 37.27 19.53 -3.82
C TRP A 77 38.46 18.74 -4.38
N LYS A 78 39.37 19.46 -5.04
CA LYS A 78 40.69 18.94 -5.41
C LYS A 78 41.62 18.98 -4.20
N ALA A 79 41.55 17.94 -3.36
CA ALA A 79 42.38 17.82 -2.17
C ALA A 79 43.88 17.72 -2.50
N THR A 80 44.23 17.11 -3.65
CA THR A 80 45.59 17.09 -4.21
C THR A 80 45.54 17.01 -5.75
N ASP A 81 46.70 17.10 -6.43
CA ASP A 81 46.82 16.87 -7.88
C ASP A 81 46.46 15.45 -8.34
N ARG A 82 46.19 14.54 -7.39
CA ARG A 82 45.81 13.15 -7.63
C ARG A 82 44.45 12.78 -7.04
N LEU A 83 43.89 13.57 -6.15
CA LEU A 83 42.67 13.24 -5.42
C LEU A 83 41.64 14.36 -5.58
N THR A 84 40.51 14.01 -6.17
CA THR A 84 39.29 14.82 -6.16
C THR A 84 38.24 14.15 -5.29
N LEU A 85 37.58 14.91 -4.44
CA LEU A 85 36.47 14.49 -3.60
C LEU A 85 35.20 15.17 -4.11
N ASN A 86 34.13 14.41 -4.26
CA ASN A 86 32.79 14.93 -4.59
C ASN A 86 31.95 14.83 -3.32
N LEU A 87 31.62 15.97 -2.71
CA LEU A 87 30.94 16.03 -1.42
C LEU A 87 29.59 16.72 -1.59
N GLY A 88 28.51 15.95 -1.48
CA GLY A 88 27.15 16.45 -1.56
C GLY A 88 26.37 16.13 -0.29
N LEU A 89 25.52 17.07 0.13
CA LEU A 89 24.49 16.83 1.12
C LEU A 89 23.18 17.44 0.66
N ARG A 90 22.14 16.61 0.64
CA ARG A 90 20.77 17.05 0.42
C ARG A 90 19.93 16.76 1.65
N TYR A 91 19.13 17.72 2.08
CA TYR A 91 18.15 17.53 3.15
C TYR A 91 16.76 17.65 2.52
N GLU A 92 15.91 16.65 2.77
CA GLU A 92 14.56 16.60 2.23
C GLU A 92 13.54 16.51 3.38
N VAL A 93 12.39 17.15 3.23
CA VAL A 93 11.27 17.04 4.15
C VAL A 93 10.02 16.83 3.33
N PHE A 94 9.50 15.60 3.39
CA PHE A 94 8.18 15.28 2.85
C PHE A 94 7.16 15.62 3.94
N SER A 95 6.31 16.62 3.72
CA SER A 95 5.18 16.81 4.62
C SER A 95 4.26 15.59 4.55
N THR A 96 3.47 15.38 5.61
CA THR A 96 2.42 14.38 5.56
C THR A 96 1.45 14.66 4.42
N ILE A 97 0.95 13.58 3.81
CA ILE A 97 -0.13 13.63 2.83
C ILE A 97 -1.41 13.99 3.57
N LYS A 98 -2.21 14.87 2.98
CA LYS A 98 -3.48 15.34 3.52
C LYS A 98 -4.52 15.21 2.43
N GLU A 99 -5.71 14.78 2.80
CA GLU A 99 -6.89 14.88 1.94
C GLU A 99 -7.44 16.31 2.02
N HIS A 100 -7.99 16.81 0.92
CA HIS A 100 -8.46 18.18 0.75
C HIS A 100 -9.49 18.58 1.81
N ASN A 101 -10.50 17.74 2.00
CA ASN A 101 -11.60 17.90 2.97
C ASN A 101 -11.27 17.31 4.35
N ASN A 102 -10.14 16.61 4.50
CA ASN A 102 -9.77 15.79 5.65
C ASN A 102 -10.66 14.56 5.83
N GLU A 103 -11.19 14.04 4.75
CA GLU A 103 -12.07 12.86 4.67
C GLU A 103 -11.20 11.60 4.58
N LEU A 104 -10.52 11.31 5.68
CA LEU A 104 -9.62 10.18 5.80
C LEU A 104 -9.65 9.65 7.24
N ALA A 105 -9.45 8.35 7.40
CA ALA A 105 -9.40 7.71 8.71
C ALA A 105 -8.31 6.64 8.75
N THR A 106 -7.87 6.26 9.94
CA THR A 106 -7.05 5.07 10.15
C THR A 106 -7.63 4.25 11.29
N PHE A 107 -7.63 2.94 11.15
CA PHE A 107 -7.90 2.06 12.28
C PHE A 107 -6.67 1.96 13.18
N ASP A 108 -6.84 2.13 14.49
CA ASP A 108 -5.78 1.96 15.48
C ASP A 108 -5.99 0.66 16.26
N PHE A 109 -5.05 -0.27 16.10
CA PHE A 109 -5.07 -1.57 16.78
C PHE A 109 -4.93 -1.48 18.31
N ASN A 110 -4.38 -0.38 18.86
CA ASN A 110 -4.21 -0.26 20.31
C ASN A 110 -5.51 0.15 21.00
N SER A 111 -6.21 1.11 20.42
CA SER A 111 -7.48 1.62 20.96
C SER A 111 -8.71 0.96 20.36
N LEU A 112 -8.52 0.09 19.36
CA LEU A 112 -9.58 -0.58 18.58
C LEU A 112 -10.62 0.42 18.09
N SER A 113 -10.15 1.53 17.53
CA SER A 113 -10.99 2.66 17.15
C SER A 113 -10.62 3.21 15.78
N LEU A 114 -11.59 3.85 15.11
CA LEU A 114 -11.31 4.65 13.94
C LEU A 114 -10.84 6.03 14.38
N VAL A 115 -9.69 6.45 13.88
CA VAL A 115 -9.09 7.74 14.20
C VAL A 115 -9.19 8.65 12.97
N VAL A 116 -9.84 9.80 13.15
CA VAL A 116 -10.04 10.82 12.11
C VAL A 116 -9.43 12.16 12.51
N PRO A 117 -9.12 13.03 11.52
CA PRO A 117 -8.66 14.38 11.78
C PRO A 117 -9.61 15.16 12.71
N LYS A 118 -9.03 16.01 13.57
CA LYS A 118 -9.80 16.92 14.42
C LYS A 118 -10.73 17.81 13.59
N GLY A 119 -11.98 17.95 14.02
CA GLY A 119 -13.00 18.77 13.37
C GLY A 119 -13.84 18.02 12.35
N GLN A 120 -13.60 16.72 12.14
CA GLN A 120 -14.51 15.86 11.41
C GLN A 120 -15.69 15.45 12.29
N ASP A 121 -16.92 15.59 11.80
CA ASP A 121 -18.16 15.26 12.54
C ASP A 121 -19.01 14.17 11.89
N MET A 122 -18.58 13.63 10.74
CA MET A 122 -19.31 12.57 10.03
C MET A 122 -19.50 11.34 10.94
N PRO A 123 -20.74 10.87 11.17
CA PRO A 123 -21.03 9.76 12.06
C PRO A 123 -20.68 8.41 11.41
N LEU A 124 -20.38 7.41 12.24
CA LEU A 124 -20.35 6.02 11.79
C LEU A 124 -21.77 5.53 11.51
N THR A 125 -21.91 4.52 10.66
CA THR A 125 -23.19 3.82 10.47
C THR A 125 -23.59 3.08 11.76
N PRO A 126 -24.88 2.79 11.99
CA PRO A 126 -25.34 2.13 13.21
C PRO A 126 -24.57 0.85 13.57
N PHE A 127 -24.30 0.00 12.58
CA PHE A 127 -23.53 -1.23 12.79
C PHE A 127 -22.11 -0.93 13.27
N LEU A 128 -21.36 -0.06 12.57
CA LEU A 128 -19.99 0.28 12.95
C LEU A 128 -19.92 1.00 14.30
N ALA A 129 -20.88 1.89 14.57
CA ALA A 129 -20.99 2.58 15.86
C ALA A 129 -21.24 1.61 17.02
N SER A 130 -21.84 0.44 16.76
CA SER A 130 -22.04 -0.61 17.76
C SER A 130 -20.78 -1.43 18.05
N LEU A 131 -19.84 -1.50 17.08
CA LEU A 131 -18.64 -2.32 17.18
C LEU A 131 -17.43 -1.56 17.72
N LEU A 132 -17.26 -0.30 17.33
CA LEU A 132 -16.06 0.46 17.65
C LEU A 132 -16.31 1.95 17.83
N PRO A 133 -15.53 2.63 18.68
CA PRO A 133 -15.61 4.07 18.84
C PRO A 133 -14.86 4.81 17.73
N ILE A 134 -15.19 6.09 17.55
CA ILE A 134 -14.47 7.02 16.67
C ILE A 134 -13.76 8.11 17.48
N GLN A 135 -12.47 8.31 17.22
CA GLN A 135 -11.64 9.35 17.83
C GLN A 135 -11.38 10.49 16.85
N ARG A 136 -11.75 11.71 17.24
CA ARG A 136 -11.68 12.92 16.39
C ARG A 136 -10.55 13.86 16.84
N ASN A 137 -9.35 13.33 16.99
CA ASN A 137 -8.22 14.03 17.63
C ASN A 137 -6.92 14.01 16.80
N ALA A 138 -6.89 13.36 15.63
CA ALA A 138 -5.67 13.23 14.85
C ALA A 138 -5.32 14.51 14.06
N SER A 139 -4.07 14.56 13.63
CA SER A 139 -3.63 15.56 12.65
C SER A 139 -4.26 15.29 11.28
N ARG A 140 -4.33 16.31 10.42
CA ARG A 140 -4.84 16.19 9.04
C ARG A 140 -4.17 15.11 8.18
N GLY A 141 -2.96 14.68 8.54
CA GLY A 141 -2.24 13.63 7.81
C GLY A 141 -2.17 12.29 8.55
N LEU A 142 -2.87 12.14 9.69
CA LEU A 142 -2.92 10.98 10.61
C LEU A 142 -1.61 10.56 11.27
N ILE A 143 -0.47 10.80 10.62
CA ILE A 143 0.86 10.45 11.09
C ILE A 143 1.67 11.71 11.40
N SER A 144 2.81 11.52 12.07
CA SER A 144 3.80 12.60 12.23
C SER A 144 4.72 12.67 11.01
N PRO A 145 5.13 13.87 10.57
CA PRO A 145 6.06 14.01 9.46
C PRO A 145 7.44 13.46 9.82
N ASP A 146 8.04 12.72 8.90
CA ASP A 146 9.43 12.30 8.99
C ASP A 146 10.35 13.45 8.55
N ARG A 147 11.26 13.86 9.45
CA ARG A 147 12.14 15.03 9.27
C ARG A 147 13.62 14.67 9.31
N ASN A 148 13.96 13.39 9.30
CA ASN A 148 15.36 12.92 9.45
C ASN A 148 16.00 12.55 8.09
N ASN A 149 15.50 13.08 6.98
CA ASN A 149 15.94 12.67 5.65
C ASN A 149 17.17 13.44 5.16
N PHE A 150 18.34 13.04 5.65
CA PHE A 150 19.64 13.53 5.19
C PHE A 150 20.22 12.57 4.16
N ALA A 151 20.39 13.06 2.94
CA ALA A 151 20.90 12.35 1.77
C ALA A 151 22.34 12.78 1.46
N PRO A 152 23.35 12.27 2.20
CA PRO A 152 24.75 12.50 1.85
C PRO A 152 25.11 11.76 0.56
N ARG A 153 26.03 12.36 -0.18
CA ARG A 153 26.66 11.81 -1.38
C ARG A 153 28.15 12.07 -1.26
N ILE A 154 28.94 11.02 -1.27
CA ILE A 154 30.38 11.11 -1.10
C ILE A 154 31.01 10.28 -2.20
N GLY A 155 31.82 10.92 -3.03
CA GLY A 155 32.58 10.31 -4.09
C GLY A 155 34.06 10.67 -3.99
N PHE A 156 34.90 9.86 -4.61
CA PHE A 156 36.27 10.22 -4.86
C PHE A 156 36.72 9.73 -6.24
N ALA A 157 37.65 10.49 -6.82
CA ALA A 157 38.45 10.08 -7.95
C ALA A 157 39.93 10.21 -7.57
N TYR A 158 40.63 9.08 -7.56
CA TYR A 158 42.03 9.01 -7.17
C TYR A 158 42.91 8.47 -8.31
N ARG A 159 43.85 9.29 -8.75
CA ARG A 159 44.88 8.93 -9.72
C ARG A 159 46.03 8.21 -9.01
N VAL A 160 45.94 6.89 -8.97
CA VAL A 160 46.94 6.00 -8.34
C VAL A 160 48.27 6.08 -9.07
N THR A 161 48.23 6.05 -10.41
CA THR A 161 49.39 6.25 -11.29
C THR A 161 48.97 7.14 -12.46
N ASN A 162 49.90 7.48 -13.36
CA ASN A 162 49.55 8.24 -14.57
C ASN A 162 48.63 7.48 -15.53
N LYS A 163 48.46 6.15 -15.33
CA LYS A 163 47.60 5.30 -16.18
C LYS A 163 46.41 4.70 -15.44
N LEU A 164 46.39 4.75 -14.11
CA LEU A 164 45.36 4.12 -13.28
C LEU A 164 44.61 5.17 -12.46
N VAL A 165 43.30 5.23 -12.65
CA VAL A 165 42.37 6.05 -11.85
C VAL A 165 41.37 5.12 -11.18
N MET A 166 41.16 5.30 -9.88
CA MET A 166 40.08 4.65 -9.15
C MET A 166 38.98 5.67 -8.89
N ARG A 167 37.73 5.29 -9.19
CA ARG A 167 36.55 6.05 -8.80
C ARG A 167 35.69 5.21 -7.88
N ALA A 168 35.15 5.85 -6.86
CA ALA A 168 34.12 5.25 -6.05
C ALA A 168 33.17 6.32 -5.56
N GLY A 169 31.95 5.91 -5.22
CA GLY A 169 31.01 6.80 -4.57
C GLY A 169 29.94 6.04 -3.83
N TYR A 170 29.35 6.72 -2.85
CA TYR A 170 28.26 6.27 -2.02
C TYR A 170 27.24 7.39 -1.88
N GLY A 171 25.95 7.06 -1.95
CA GLY A 171 24.87 8.02 -1.76
C GLY A 171 23.63 7.39 -1.14
N ILE A 172 22.91 8.20 -0.36
CA ILE A 172 21.57 7.88 0.13
C ILE A 172 20.55 8.67 -0.68
N PHE A 173 19.50 8.01 -1.12
CA PHE A 173 18.42 8.58 -1.91
C PHE A 173 17.10 8.23 -1.25
N TYR A 174 16.39 9.24 -0.74
CA TYR A 174 15.05 9.03 -0.20
C TYR A 174 14.05 8.90 -1.35
N GLY A 175 13.21 7.88 -1.25
CA GLY A 175 12.00 7.77 -2.03
C GLY A 175 10.90 8.65 -1.45
N GLY A 176 9.69 8.45 -1.94
CA GLY A 176 8.51 9.13 -1.41
C GLY A 176 7.55 9.63 -2.48
N GLN A 177 7.98 9.72 -3.74
CA GLN A 177 7.13 10.10 -4.89
C GLN A 177 6.22 8.97 -5.40
N GLU A 178 6.36 7.75 -4.88
CA GLU A 178 5.59 6.59 -5.33
C GLU A 178 4.31 6.38 -4.49
N ASN A 179 3.38 5.61 -5.07
CA ASN A 179 2.13 5.07 -4.50
C ASN A 179 2.37 4.35 -3.17
N GLY A 180 2.60 5.11 -2.09
CA GLY A 180 2.69 4.60 -0.73
C GLY A 180 1.31 4.21 -0.19
N PRO A 181 1.11 4.20 1.13
CA PRO A 181 -0.15 3.81 1.76
C PRO A 181 -1.27 4.87 1.59
N PHE A 182 -1.22 5.65 0.52
CA PHE A 182 -2.20 6.66 0.13
C PHE A 182 -2.61 6.44 -1.34
N SER A 183 -2.59 5.19 -1.81
CA SER A 183 -2.98 4.80 -3.17
C SER A 183 -4.07 3.72 -3.09
N ASN A 184 -3.76 2.46 -3.35
CA ASN A 184 -4.62 1.34 -2.97
C ASN A 184 -3.76 0.30 -2.23
N PRO A 185 -3.97 0.07 -0.92
CA PRO A 185 -5.00 0.64 -0.05
C PRO A 185 -4.73 2.10 0.37
N SER A 186 -5.82 2.83 0.73
CA SER A 186 -5.78 4.25 1.11
C SER A 186 -6.62 4.53 2.37
N PRO A 187 -6.15 5.41 3.28
CA PRO A 187 -6.90 5.91 4.44
C PRO A 187 -8.21 6.63 4.10
N GLY A 188 -8.34 7.14 2.88
CA GLY A 188 -9.59 7.71 2.37
C GLY A 188 -10.63 6.65 2.02
N PHE A 189 -10.24 5.37 1.93
CA PHE A 189 -11.16 4.24 1.78
C PHE A 189 -11.60 3.66 3.13
N ASN A 190 -11.48 4.42 4.22
CA ASN A 190 -12.02 4.02 5.52
C ASN A 190 -13.37 4.70 5.80
N PRO A 191 -14.25 4.04 6.56
CA PRO A 191 -15.39 4.70 7.17
C PRO A 191 -14.96 5.87 8.08
N PRO A 192 -15.82 6.89 8.26
CA PRO A 192 -17.17 7.00 7.71
C PRO A 192 -17.24 7.54 6.26
N PHE A 193 -16.11 7.95 5.68
CA PHE A 193 -16.09 8.69 4.41
C PHE A 193 -16.28 7.81 3.18
N TYR A 194 -15.81 6.56 3.28
CA TYR A 194 -16.01 5.53 2.29
C TYR A 194 -16.73 4.34 2.91
N LEU A 195 -17.80 3.92 2.25
CA LEU A 195 -18.58 2.75 2.64
C LEU A 195 -18.29 1.62 1.66
N GLN A 196 -17.94 0.46 2.20
CA GLN A 196 -17.75 -0.77 1.46
C GLN A 196 -18.42 -1.91 2.22
N GLN A 197 -19.07 -2.79 1.48
CA GLN A 197 -19.53 -4.07 2.00
C GLN A 197 -18.92 -5.19 1.17
N THR A 198 -18.22 -6.09 1.84
CA THR A 198 -17.76 -7.35 1.27
C THR A 198 -18.75 -8.45 1.59
N PHE A 199 -19.16 -9.19 0.56
CA PHE A 199 -19.97 -10.39 0.63
C PHE A 199 -19.05 -11.57 0.40
N GLN A 200 -18.87 -12.39 1.44
CA GLN A 200 -18.02 -13.56 1.40
C GLN A 200 -18.75 -14.73 2.05
N GLN A 201 -18.50 -15.91 1.51
CA GLN A 201 -19.01 -17.15 2.05
C GLN A 201 -18.24 -17.49 3.33
N THR A 202 -18.91 -17.47 4.49
CA THR A 202 -18.23 -17.71 5.78
C THR A 202 -18.17 -19.18 6.19
N ASN A 203 -18.97 -20.06 5.56
CA ASN A 203 -19.28 -21.39 6.10
C ASN A 203 -18.93 -22.58 5.18
N CYS A 204 -18.41 -22.38 3.97
CA CYS A 204 -18.28 -23.48 2.99
C CYS A 204 -16.85 -24.03 2.87
N PHE A 205 -16.21 -24.23 4.03
CA PHE A 205 -14.89 -24.85 4.13
C PHE A 205 -14.96 -26.36 4.44
N ASP A 206 -16.16 -26.88 4.70
CA ASP A 206 -16.39 -28.26 5.14
C ASP A 206 -16.66 -29.26 3.99
N SER A 207 -16.56 -30.56 4.31
CA SER A 207 -16.55 -31.69 3.36
C SER A 207 -17.87 -31.99 2.66
N SER A 208 -18.67 -30.96 2.44
CA SER A 208 -19.85 -31.03 1.60
C SER A 208 -20.38 -29.63 1.31
N ALA A 209 -19.94 -29.01 0.22
CA ALA A 209 -20.68 -27.91 -0.43
C ALA A 209 -22.02 -28.39 -1.05
N ASN A 210 -22.46 -29.62 -0.75
CA ASN A 210 -23.76 -30.16 -1.10
C ASN A 210 -24.11 -31.41 -0.26
N PRO A 211 -24.84 -31.24 0.85
CA PRO A 211 -26.00 -32.08 1.10
C PRO A 211 -27.18 -31.16 1.39
N ALA A 212 -28.36 -31.71 1.59
CA ALA A 212 -29.52 -30.97 2.11
C ALA A 212 -29.33 -30.39 3.54
N GLN A 213 -28.10 -30.08 3.98
CA GLN A 213 -27.72 -29.78 5.36
C GLN A 213 -26.97 -28.45 5.56
N GLU A 214 -26.34 -27.83 4.57
CA GLU A 214 -25.66 -26.53 4.77
C GLU A 214 -26.04 -25.50 3.69
N ASP A 215 -26.55 -24.36 4.15
CA ASP A 215 -26.85 -23.20 3.31
C ASP A 215 -25.57 -22.40 3.07
N CYS A 216 -24.95 -22.65 1.92
CA CYS A 216 -23.78 -21.94 1.43
C CYS A 216 -24.09 -20.56 0.84
N SER A 217 -25.35 -20.13 0.87
CA SER A 217 -25.74 -18.83 0.33
C SER A 217 -25.21 -17.69 1.19
N ILE A 218 -24.80 -16.61 0.53
CA ILE A 218 -24.41 -15.39 1.24
C ILE A 218 -25.69 -14.68 1.69
N PRO A 219 -25.83 -14.36 2.99
CA PRO A 219 -27.00 -13.63 3.47
C PRO A 219 -27.21 -12.33 2.69
N ASN A 220 -28.39 -12.18 2.10
CA ASN A 220 -28.80 -11.05 1.27
C ASN A 220 -28.04 -10.88 -0.06
N LEU A 221 -27.17 -11.81 -0.46
CA LEU A 221 -26.57 -11.90 -1.80
C LEU A 221 -26.62 -13.34 -2.33
N SER A 222 -27.79 -13.98 -2.22
CA SER A 222 -27.97 -15.40 -2.57
C SER A 222 -28.45 -15.62 -4.01
N VAL A 223 -28.95 -14.58 -4.68
CA VAL A 223 -29.51 -14.67 -6.04
C VAL A 223 -29.11 -13.45 -6.85
N LEU A 224 -28.45 -13.67 -8.00
CA LEU A 224 -27.98 -12.64 -8.93
C LEU A 224 -29.11 -11.66 -9.33
N ALA A 225 -30.31 -12.18 -9.57
CA ALA A 225 -31.45 -11.37 -9.99
C ALA A 225 -31.92 -10.34 -8.93
N ASN A 226 -31.62 -10.57 -7.65
CA ASN A 226 -31.96 -9.64 -6.57
C ASN A 226 -31.00 -8.45 -6.49
N GLY A 227 -29.78 -8.59 -7.06
CA GLY A 227 -28.74 -7.58 -6.92
C GLY A 227 -28.26 -7.41 -5.48
N TYR A 228 -27.56 -6.31 -5.21
CA TYR A 228 -27.15 -5.96 -3.84
C TYR A 228 -28.33 -5.45 -3.00
N PRO A 229 -28.34 -5.76 -1.70
CA PRO A 229 -29.29 -5.17 -0.76
C PRO A 229 -29.25 -3.64 -0.77
N ALA A 230 -30.41 -3.00 -0.64
CA ALA A 230 -30.49 -1.55 -0.54
C ALA A 230 -29.72 -1.00 0.69
N SER A 231 -29.55 -1.82 1.72
CA SER A 231 -28.81 -1.46 2.93
C SER A 231 -27.29 -1.45 2.77
N SER A 232 -26.76 -1.96 1.64
CA SER A 232 -25.34 -2.26 1.51
C SER A 232 -24.41 -1.06 1.63
N LEU A 233 -24.89 0.11 1.21
CA LEU A 233 -24.16 1.36 1.32
C LEU A 233 -24.82 2.33 2.32
N SER A 234 -25.76 1.87 3.14
CA SER A 234 -26.33 2.67 4.23
C SER A 234 -25.89 2.19 5.61
N ASP A 235 -25.71 0.87 5.78
CA ASP A 235 -25.22 0.26 7.02
C ASP A 235 -24.43 -1.04 6.73
N PRO A 236 -23.23 -0.93 6.13
CA PRO A 236 -22.41 -2.09 5.79
C PRO A 236 -21.96 -2.84 7.05
N ASN A 237 -22.10 -4.17 7.03
CA ASN A 237 -21.83 -5.02 8.19
C ASN A 237 -20.53 -5.85 8.11
N ASN A 238 -19.77 -5.70 7.03
CA ASN A 238 -18.49 -6.38 6.83
C ASN A 238 -17.50 -5.43 6.13
N PRO A 239 -17.03 -4.35 6.81
CA PRO A 239 -16.10 -3.39 6.24
C PRO A 239 -14.66 -3.92 6.22
N GLN A 240 -13.86 -3.39 5.30
CA GLN A 240 -12.40 -3.48 5.40
C GLN A 240 -11.85 -2.21 6.05
N PHE A 241 -10.89 -2.36 6.96
CA PHE A 241 -10.22 -1.24 7.60
C PHE A 241 -8.75 -1.16 7.21
N TYR A 242 -8.31 0.04 6.86
CA TYR A 242 -6.92 0.35 6.60
C TYR A 242 -6.28 1.07 7.78
N SER A 243 -5.05 0.69 8.09
CA SER A 243 -4.27 1.27 9.18
C SER A 243 -2.99 1.90 8.64
N LEU A 244 -2.66 3.08 9.14
CA LEU A 244 -1.36 3.71 8.95
C LEU A 244 -0.50 3.54 10.20
N SER A 245 0.75 3.14 10.01
CA SER A 245 1.72 3.18 11.10
C SER A 245 1.94 4.64 11.54
N PRO A 246 1.73 4.99 12.83
CA PRO A 246 2.00 6.34 13.32
C PRO A 246 3.46 6.78 13.20
N LYS A 247 4.36 5.79 13.05
CA LYS A 247 5.82 5.96 12.91
C LYS A 247 6.31 5.62 11.49
N LEU A 248 5.44 5.81 10.49
CA LEU A 248 5.81 5.60 9.09
C LEU A 248 7.07 6.40 8.75
N ARG A 249 8.05 5.74 8.13
CA ARG A 249 9.32 6.34 7.73
C ARG A 249 9.39 6.46 6.23
N THR A 250 10.17 7.43 5.77
CA THR A 250 10.43 7.60 4.34
C THR A 250 11.31 6.42 3.86
N PRO A 251 10.91 5.67 2.82
CA PRO A 251 11.75 4.64 2.23
C PRO A 251 12.98 5.26 1.59
N TYR A 252 14.11 4.56 1.57
CA TYR A 252 15.33 5.08 0.94
C TYR A 252 16.20 3.95 0.38
N ASN A 253 17.04 4.32 -0.58
CA ASN A 253 18.02 3.43 -1.19
C ASN A 253 19.44 3.96 -0.93
N GLN A 254 20.33 3.07 -0.51
CA GLN A 254 21.76 3.33 -0.48
C GLN A 254 22.41 2.75 -1.73
N GLN A 255 23.07 3.58 -2.52
CA GLN A 255 23.75 3.16 -3.73
C GLN A 255 25.25 3.37 -3.59
N TRP A 256 26.04 2.43 -4.10
CA TRP A 256 27.49 2.55 -4.14
C TRP A 256 28.04 2.01 -5.44
N HIS A 257 29.18 2.54 -5.85
CA HIS A 257 29.92 2.03 -6.98
C HIS A 257 31.42 2.12 -6.72
N PHE A 258 32.17 1.25 -7.38
CA PHE A 258 33.62 1.23 -7.41
C PHE A 258 34.09 0.81 -8.80
N GLY A 259 34.98 1.59 -9.40
CA GLY A 259 35.46 1.35 -10.76
C GLY A 259 36.91 1.77 -10.96
N PRO A 260 37.85 0.83 -11.16
CA PRO A 260 39.16 1.13 -11.74
C PRO A 260 39.07 1.40 -13.25
N GLN A 261 39.80 2.42 -13.69
CA GLN A 261 40.00 2.76 -15.09
C GLN A 261 41.51 2.77 -15.38
N TYR A 262 41.94 2.01 -16.39
CA TYR A 262 43.33 1.87 -16.78
C TYR A 262 43.56 2.24 -18.26
N GLN A 263 44.53 3.09 -18.53
CA GLN A 263 44.96 3.42 -19.88
C GLN A 263 45.91 2.35 -20.43
N LEU A 264 45.47 1.68 -21.49
CA LEU A 264 46.24 0.72 -22.27
C LEU A 264 46.98 1.42 -23.44
N PRO A 265 47.98 0.77 -24.06
CA PRO A 265 48.62 1.27 -25.27
C PRO A 265 47.63 1.45 -26.44
N GLY A 266 47.96 2.33 -27.39
CA GLY A 266 47.14 2.57 -28.59
C GLY A 266 45.83 3.29 -28.27
N ASP A 267 45.90 4.33 -27.42
CA ASP A 267 44.76 5.18 -27.03
C ASP A 267 43.52 4.41 -26.55
N THR A 268 43.76 3.26 -25.90
CA THR A 268 42.71 2.37 -25.41
C THR A 268 42.54 2.54 -23.90
N VAL A 269 41.31 2.43 -23.42
CA VAL A 269 40.98 2.48 -21.98
C VAL A 269 40.19 1.24 -21.59
N LEU A 270 40.63 0.57 -20.53
CA LEU A 270 39.89 -0.50 -19.88
C LEU A 270 39.24 0.05 -18.61
N GLU A 271 37.94 -0.18 -18.47
CA GLU A 271 37.19 0.13 -17.26
C GLU A 271 36.46 -1.13 -16.79
N ALA A 272 36.52 -1.39 -15.49
CA ALA A 272 35.70 -2.39 -14.84
C ALA A 272 34.98 -1.70 -13.68
N SER A 273 33.66 -1.83 -13.60
CA SER A 273 32.85 -1.13 -12.61
C SER A 273 31.91 -2.11 -11.90
N TYR A 274 31.90 -2.04 -10.59
CA TYR A 274 30.94 -2.72 -9.72
C TYR A 274 29.97 -1.69 -9.15
N ALA A 275 28.67 -1.98 -9.23
CA ALA A 275 27.63 -1.16 -8.65
C ALA A 275 26.74 -2.02 -7.76
N GLY A 276 26.36 -1.48 -6.61
CA GLY A 276 25.46 -2.12 -5.65
C GLY A 276 24.41 -1.15 -5.15
N SER A 277 23.28 -1.69 -4.70
CA SER A 277 22.22 -0.91 -4.07
C SER A 277 21.54 -1.69 -2.96
N ARG A 278 20.97 -0.97 -1.99
CA ARG A 278 20.21 -1.56 -0.87
C ARG A 278 19.01 -0.68 -0.55
N GLY A 279 17.81 -1.20 -0.76
CA GLY A 279 16.57 -0.59 -0.28
C GLY A 279 16.37 -0.83 1.22
N LEU A 280 16.00 0.21 1.95
CA LEU A 280 15.69 0.14 3.38
C LEU A 280 14.38 0.88 3.67
N LYS A 281 13.68 0.41 4.72
CA LYS A 281 12.43 1.02 5.20
C LYS A 281 11.37 1.14 4.09
N LEU A 282 11.38 0.18 3.17
CA LEU A 282 10.35 0.05 2.14
C LEU A 282 9.00 -0.15 2.80
N TYR A 283 7.94 0.35 2.16
CA TYR A 283 6.58 0.11 2.62
C TYR A 283 6.24 -1.38 2.53
N GLY A 284 5.49 -1.85 3.52
CA GLY A 284 4.91 -3.18 3.56
C GLY A 284 3.47 -3.08 4.02
N PHE A 285 2.62 -3.93 3.46
CA PHE A 285 1.24 -4.09 3.88
C PHE A 285 1.12 -5.43 4.62
N TYR A 286 0.40 -5.41 5.73
CA TYR A 286 0.19 -6.57 6.59
C TYR A 286 -1.30 -6.71 6.85
N ASN A 287 -1.80 -7.94 6.81
CA ASN A 287 -3.17 -8.20 7.22
C ASN A 287 -3.20 -8.27 8.76
N GLY A 288 -3.87 -7.31 9.40
CA GLY A 288 -3.94 -7.27 10.87
C GLY A 288 -4.73 -8.43 11.49
N ASN A 289 -5.53 -9.15 10.70
CA ASN A 289 -6.27 -10.33 11.13
C ASN A 289 -5.49 -11.63 10.89
N GLU A 290 -4.33 -11.58 10.25
CA GLU A 290 -3.49 -12.76 10.02
C GLU A 290 -2.91 -13.25 11.35
N ALA A 291 -3.08 -14.53 11.64
CA ALA A 291 -2.54 -15.14 12.86
C ALA A 291 -1.01 -15.03 12.85
N ALA A 292 -0.44 -14.67 14.00
CA ALA A 292 1.01 -14.64 14.12
C ALA A 292 1.58 -16.04 13.84
N PRO A 293 2.62 -16.17 13.01
CA PRO A 293 3.25 -17.46 12.76
C PRO A 293 3.73 -18.05 14.10
N ILE A 294 3.29 -19.28 14.38
CA ILE A 294 3.70 -20.01 15.57
C ILE A 294 5.18 -20.37 15.37
N ALA A 295 6.03 -19.90 16.28
CA ALA A 295 7.48 -20.13 16.26
C ALA A 295 7.85 -21.57 16.60
#